data_AF-A0A9R1JK29-F1
#
_entry.id   AF-A0A9R1JK29-F1
#
_cell.length_a   1.000
_cell.length_b   1.000
_cell.length_c   1.000
_cell.angle_alpha   90.00
_cell.angle_beta   90.00
_cell.angle_gamma   90.00
#
_symmetry.space_group_name_H-M   'P 1'
#
loop_
_entity.id
_entity.type
_entity.pdbx_description
1 polymer ?
#
loop_
_entity_poly.entity_id
_entity_poly.type
_entity_poly.pdbx_seq_one_letter_code
_entity_poly.pdbx_strand_id
1 'polypeptide(L)'
;MRELNTNCSTKKAERRAMKELGLKRARNFGWPNTYVFTKALGEMMIGHLRADIPVVIIRPSIITSTLKEPFSGWTEGIRTIDTIIVRYAKQTLSFFLPDLDLIIDVIPGDMVVNAMMVFMSAHSEDQQEHIIYHVTSSLRNPAPYAVLSDSGHRYFFDNPPCTGRNGEFVQLKKMRFFSTVERLIMYMTIKYKLPLEMLHLANILLWGVFSRHYNEARRKYRFVMQLIELYAPYALFKGCFDDMNSQKLRMAMNKHQNINVAYCFDFDPKSLDWDDYFYSVHIPGVLKLWMIK
;
A
#
# COMPACT_ATOMS: atom_id res chain seq x y z
N MET A 1 -17.91 -16.73 34.72
CA MET A 1 -16.75 -16.07 34.07
C MET A 1 -15.84 -17.01 33.25
N ARG A 2 -15.69 -18.31 33.57
CA ARG A 2 -14.84 -19.25 32.78
C ARG A 2 -15.37 -19.58 31.38
N GLU A 3 -16.69 -19.69 31.20
CA GLU A 3 -17.31 -20.04 29.89
C GLU A 3 -17.23 -18.92 28.83
N LEU A 4 -17.18 -17.65 29.25
CA LEU A 4 -16.99 -16.52 28.33
C LEU A 4 -15.57 -16.49 27.73
N ASN A 5 -14.57 -16.92 28.51
CA ASN A 5 -13.17 -16.98 28.06
C ASN A 5 -12.89 -18.17 27.13
N THR A 6 -13.54 -19.32 27.32
CA THR A 6 -13.43 -20.47 26.42
C THR A 6 -14.05 -20.16 25.05
N ASN A 7 -15.26 -19.59 25.02
CA ASN A 7 -15.91 -19.17 23.77
C ASN A 7 -15.11 -18.11 23.00
N CYS A 8 -14.48 -17.15 23.69
CA CYS A 8 -13.62 -16.15 23.05
C CYS A 8 -12.33 -16.75 22.48
N SER A 9 -11.75 -17.74 23.18
CA SER A 9 -10.57 -18.49 22.71
C SER A 9 -10.87 -19.30 21.44
N THR A 10 -12.01 -20.01 21.41
CA THR A 10 -12.46 -20.81 20.25
C THR A 10 -12.71 -19.94 19.03
N LYS A 11 -13.47 -18.84 19.17
CA LYS A 11 -13.70 -17.87 18.07
C LYS A 11 -12.41 -17.30 17.50
N LYS A 12 -11.41 -17.05 18.36
CA LYS A 12 -10.10 -16.54 17.93
C LYS A 12 -9.29 -17.60 17.18
N ALA A 13 -9.39 -18.86 17.60
CA ALA A 13 -8.78 -19.99 16.91
C ALA A 13 -9.42 -20.22 15.54
N GLU A 14 -10.75 -20.25 15.47
CA GLU A 14 -11.52 -20.33 14.22
C GLU A 14 -11.14 -19.21 13.26
N ARG A 15 -11.10 -17.96 13.73
CA ARG A 15 -10.70 -16.81 12.90
C ARG A 15 -9.27 -16.96 12.36
N ARG A 16 -8.36 -17.55 13.13
CA ARG A 16 -6.99 -17.82 12.67
C ARG A 16 -6.97 -18.92 11.61
N ALA A 17 -7.68 -20.03 11.85
CA ALA A 17 -7.79 -21.13 10.90
C ALA A 17 -8.40 -20.67 9.57
N MET A 18 -9.46 -19.86 9.62
CA MET A 18 -10.11 -19.29 8.42
C MET A 18 -9.17 -18.38 7.63
N LYS A 19 -8.37 -17.54 8.31
CA LYS A 19 -7.35 -16.71 7.63
C LYS A 19 -6.28 -17.56 6.93
N GLU A 20 -5.84 -18.63 7.57
CA GLU A 20 -4.84 -19.53 7.01
C GLU A 20 -5.38 -20.32 5.82
N LEU A 21 -6.61 -20.87 5.94
CA LEU A 21 -7.29 -21.55 4.84
C LEU A 21 -7.51 -20.63 3.65
N GLY A 22 -7.97 -19.39 3.88
CA GLY A 22 -8.13 -18.39 2.83
C GLY A 22 -6.81 -18.10 2.11
N LEU A 23 -5.72 -17.91 2.86
CA LEU A 23 -4.40 -17.65 2.29
C LEU A 23 -3.88 -18.85 1.48
N LYS A 24 -4.04 -20.07 2.00
CA LYS A 24 -3.72 -21.32 1.28
C LYS A 24 -4.52 -21.44 -0.01
N ARG A 25 -5.83 -21.15 0.03
CA ARG A 25 -6.70 -21.19 -1.15
C ARG A 25 -6.27 -20.17 -2.21
N ALA A 26 -5.99 -18.93 -1.81
CA ALA A 26 -5.51 -17.90 -2.73
C ALA A 26 -4.20 -18.33 -3.42
N ARG A 27 -3.22 -18.80 -2.64
CA ARG A 27 -1.92 -19.27 -3.16
C ARG A 27 -2.05 -20.47 -4.09
N ASN A 28 -2.97 -21.39 -3.80
CA ASN A 28 -3.25 -22.53 -4.68
C ASN A 28 -3.71 -22.11 -6.09
N PHE A 29 -4.36 -20.95 -6.21
CA PHE A 29 -4.75 -20.37 -7.50
C PHE A 29 -3.78 -19.30 -8.02
N GLY A 30 -2.56 -19.22 -7.48
CA GLY A 30 -1.52 -18.29 -7.93
C GLY A 30 -1.66 -16.86 -7.39
N TRP A 31 -2.59 -16.60 -6.45
CA TRP A 31 -2.79 -15.27 -5.89
C TRP A 31 -2.02 -15.08 -4.58
N PRO A 32 -1.31 -13.95 -4.39
CA PRO A 32 -0.45 -13.73 -3.23
C PRO A 32 -1.22 -13.60 -1.91
N ASN A 33 -2.46 -13.11 -1.94
CA ASN A 33 -3.32 -13.02 -0.77
C ASN A 33 -4.81 -13.13 -1.12
N THR A 34 -5.64 -13.24 -0.08
CA THR A 34 -7.10 -13.37 -0.22
C THR A 34 -7.76 -12.14 -0.85
N TYR A 35 -7.21 -10.93 -0.64
CA TYR A 35 -7.80 -9.70 -1.16
C TYR A 35 -7.79 -9.69 -2.69
N VAL A 36 -6.61 -9.84 -3.32
CA VAL A 36 -6.51 -9.86 -4.79
C VAL A 36 -7.22 -11.07 -5.39
N PHE A 37 -7.20 -12.21 -4.71
CA PHE A 37 -7.97 -13.39 -5.11
C PHE A 37 -9.48 -13.10 -5.17
N THR A 38 -10.04 -12.45 -4.15
CA THR A 38 -11.46 -12.10 -4.13
C THR A 38 -11.82 -11.04 -5.17
N LYS A 39 -10.92 -10.10 -5.48
CA LYS A 39 -11.13 -9.12 -6.55
C LYS A 39 -11.16 -9.79 -7.92
N ALA A 40 -10.21 -10.68 -8.21
CA ALA A 40 -10.21 -11.46 -9.44
C ALA A 40 -11.48 -12.31 -9.61
N LEU A 41 -11.92 -13.00 -8.56
CA LEU A 41 -13.18 -13.74 -8.57
C LEU A 41 -14.38 -12.83 -8.84
N GLY A 42 -14.41 -11.64 -8.24
CA GLY A 42 -15.46 -10.65 -8.48
C GLY A 42 -15.54 -10.22 -9.94
N GLU A 43 -14.39 -9.93 -10.56
CA GLU A 43 -14.34 -9.57 -11.99
C GLU A 43 -14.85 -10.72 -12.88
N MET A 44 -14.45 -11.96 -12.59
CA MET A 44 -14.94 -13.15 -13.31
C MET A 44 -16.46 -13.33 -13.14
N MET A 45 -16.98 -13.15 -11.93
CA MET A 45 -18.41 -13.25 -11.65
C MET A 45 -19.21 -12.17 -12.37
N ILE A 46 -18.72 -10.93 -12.39
CA ILE A 46 -19.37 -9.83 -13.13
C ILE A 46 -19.38 -10.16 -14.62
N GLY A 47 -18.28 -10.64 -15.19
CA GLY A 47 -18.22 -11.07 -16.58
C GLY A 47 -19.26 -12.16 -16.92
N HIS A 48 -19.58 -13.05 -15.98
CA HIS A 48 -20.54 -14.14 -16.18
C HIS A 48 -22.00 -13.72 -15.93
N LEU A 49 -22.23 -12.76 -15.01
CA LEU A 49 -23.58 -12.39 -14.53
C LEU A 49 -24.12 -11.08 -15.11
N ARG A 50 -23.32 -10.33 -15.89
CA ARG A 50 -23.68 -8.97 -16.35
C ARG A 50 -24.95 -8.90 -17.22
N ALA A 51 -25.36 -9.99 -17.87
CA ALA A 51 -26.46 -10.00 -18.85
C ALA A 51 -26.28 -8.83 -19.86
N ASP A 52 -27.33 -8.01 -20.04
CA ASP A 52 -27.33 -6.85 -20.96
C ASP A 52 -26.90 -5.53 -20.29
N ILE A 53 -26.35 -5.57 -19.08
CA ILE A 53 -25.88 -4.37 -18.38
C ILE A 53 -24.49 -3.99 -18.92
N PRO A 54 -24.29 -2.75 -19.41
CA PRO A 54 -22.96 -2.24 -19.75
C PRO A 54 -22.06 -2.26 -18.51
N VAL A 55 -20.88 -2.85 -18.64
CA VAL A 55 -19.93 -2.99 -17.53
C VAL A 55 -18.55 -2.52 -17.98
N VAL A 56 -18.00 -1.59 -17.20
CA VAL A 56 -16.60 -1.18 -17.27
C VAL A 56 -15.91 -1.58 -15.98
N ILE A 57 -14.80 -2.32 -16.10
CA ILE A 57 -13.95 -2.68 -14.96
C ILE A 57 -12.75 -1.75 -14.92
N ILE A 58 -12.53 -1.13 -13.76
CA ILE A 58 -11.43 -0.20 -13.54
C ILE A 58 -10.46 -0.81 -12.54
N ARG A 59 -9.21 -0.93 -12.95
CA ARG A 59 -8.10 -1.48 -12.15
C ARG A 59 -7.09 -0.37 -11.85
N PRO A 60 -7.29 0.39 -10.76
CA PRO A 60 -6.32 1.38 -10.35
C PRO A 60 -5.09 0.70 -9.70
N SER A 61 -3.92 1.34 -9.81
CA SER A 61 -2.77 0.99 -8.98
C SER A 61 -2.94 1.52 -7.56
N ILE A 62 -1.85 1.62 -6.78
CA ILE A 62 -1.95 2.05 -5.39
C ILE A 62 -2.40 3.52 -5.33
N ILE A 63 -3.63 3.72 -4.89
CA ILE A 63 -4.22 5.04 -4.77
C ILE A 63 -3.58 5.78 -3.60
N THR A 64 -2.95 6.92 -3.92
CA THR A 64 -2.35 7.86 -2.96
C THR A 64 -3.30 9.05 -2.72
N SER A 65 -2.81 10.11 -2.09
CA SER A 65 -3.61 11.32 -1.90
C SER A 65 -4.06 11.94 -3.22
N THR A 66 -4.94 12.92 -3.15
CA THR A 66 -5.33 13.71 -4.31
C THR A 66 -4.24 14.69 -4.70
N LEU A 67 -4.06 14.92 -6.01
CA LEU A 67 -3.15 15.94 -6.52
C LEU A 67 -3.78 17.34 -6.41
N LYS A 68 -5.01 17.50 -6.91
CA LYS A 68 -5.71 18.79 -7.05
C LYS A 68 -7.05 18.80 -6.31
N GLU A 69 -7.94 17.84 -6.58
CA GLU A 69 -9.35 17.88 -6.14
C GLU A 69 -9.67 16.79 -5.11
N PRO A 70 -10.50 17.04 -4.07
CA PRO A 70 -11.16 18.31 -3.73
C PRO A 70 -10.20 19.36 -3.15
N PHE A 71 -9.03 18.94 -2.67
CA PHE A 71 -7.87 19.78 -2.37
C PHE A 71 -6.62 18.91 -2.34
N SER A 72 -5.46 19.53 -2.55
CA SER A 72 -4.18 18.82 -2.62
C SER A 72 -3.83 18.09 -1.31
N GLY A 73 -3.41 16.83 -1.42
CA GLY A 73 -2.98 16.01 -0.28
C GLY A 73 -4.13 15.37 0.51
N TRP A 74 -5.38 15.44 0.03
CA TRP A 74 -6.51 14.79 0.71
C TRP A 74 -6.41 13.27 0.60
N THR A 75 -6.69 12.57 1.71
CA THR A 75 -6.94 11.12 1.72
C THR A 75 -7.91 10.78 2.86
N GLU A 76 -8.73 9.76 2.68
CA GLU A 76 -9.75 9.34 3.66
C GLU A 76 -9.11 8.69 4.91
N GLY A 77 -7.85 8.26 4.83
CA GLY A 77 -7.12 7.73 5.97
C GLY A 77 -5.74 7.19 5.63
N ILE A 78 -5.02 6.75 6.67
CA ILE A 78 -3.68 6.19 6.56
C ILE A 78 -3.78 4.77 5.98
N ARG A 79 -3.34 4.60 4.73
CA ARG A 79 -3.24 3.33 4.02
C ARG A 79 -1.81 2.75 4.13
N THR A 80 -1.48 1.75 3.30
CA THR A 80 -0.24 0.98 3.40
C THR A 80 1.01 1.86 3.26
N ILE A 81 1.13 2.64 2.18
CA ILE A 81 2.29 3.53 1.93
C ILE A 81 2.36 4.60 3.02
N ASP A 82 1.23 5.22 3.33
CA ASP A 82 1.09 6.23 4.38
C ASP A 82 1.57 5.71 5.76
N THR A 83 1.31 4.44 6.08
CA THR A 83 1.78 3.81 7.31
C THR A 83 3.31 3.74 7.36
N ILE A 84 3.97 3.52 6.22
CA ILE A 84 5.44 3.51 6.14
C ILE A 84 5.96 4.93 6.40
N ILE A 85 5.36 5.94 5.76
CA ILE A 85 5.70 7.36 5.92
C ILE A 85 5.56 7.78 7.40
N VAL A 86 4.41 7.53 8.03
CA VAL A 86 4.15 7.89 9.43
C VAL A 86 5.08 7.16 10.38
N ARG A 87 5.37 5.88 10.13
CA ARG A 87 6.29 5.13 11.01
C ARG A 87 7.73 5.57 10.87
N TYR A 88 8.13 6.00 9.68
CA TYR A 88 9.43 6.60 9.43
C TYR A 88 9.52 7.97 10.12
N ALA A 89 8.49 8.82 10.03
CA ALA A 89 8.41 10.08 10.79
C ALA A 89 8.61 9.85 12.30
N LYS A 90 7.93 8.85 12.86
CA LYS A 90 8.05 8.48 14.28
C LYS A 90 9.35 7.74 14.64
N GLN A 91 10.22 7.46 13.67
CA GLN A 91 11.42 6.64 13.85
C GLN A 91 11.15 5.25 14.47
N THR A 92 9.95 4.70 14.22
CA THR A 92 9.52 3.35 14.68
C THR A 92 9.67 2.28 13.60
N LEU A 93 10.11 2.68 12.41
CA LEU A 93 10.48 1.81 11.29
C LEU A 93 11.93 2.13 10.93
N SER A 94 12.81 1.15 11.12
CA SER A 94 14.25 1.29 10.85
C SER A 94 14.70 0.62 9.55
N PHE A 95 13.82 -0.15 8.92
CA PHE A 95 14.11 -0.85 7.68
C PHE A 95 12.88 -1.05 6.81
N PHE A 96 13.10 -1.27 5.52
CA PHE A 96 12.06 -1.56 4.54
C PHE A 96 12.59 -2.50 3.44
N LEU A 97 11.69 -3.23 2.77
CA LEU A 97 12.03 -4.30 1.81
C LEU A 97 12.11 -3.91 0.32
N PRO A 98 11.64 -2.76 -0.19
CA PRO A 98 11.72 -2.56 -1.63
C PRO A 98 13.18 -2.34 -2.03
N ASP A 99 13.49 -2.85 -3.21
CA ASP A 99 14.64 -2.39 -3.98
C ASP A 99 14.32 -0.98 -4.51
N LEU A 100 15.25 -0.04 -4.34
CA LEU A 100 15.03 1.38 -4.60
C LEU A 100 14.85 1.69 -6.09
N ASP A 101 15.38 0.82 -6.95
CA ASP A 101 15.27 0.93 -8.40
C ASP A 101 13.93 0.37 -8.94
N LEU A 102 13.15 -0.33 -8.11
CA LEU A 102 11.85 -0.83 -8.52
C LEU A 102 10.79 0.26 -8.52
N ILE A 103 9.81 0.07 -9.40
CA ILE A 103 8.70 0.99 -9.58
C ILE A 103 7.61 0.70 -8.56
N ILE A 104 7.23 1.72 -7.81
CA ILE A 104 6.01 1.71 -6.99
C ILE A 104 4.85 2.19 -7.85
N ASP A 105 3.98 1.28 -8.30
CA ASP A 105 2.84 1.68 -9.12
C ASP A 105 1.79 2.39 -8.26
N VAL A 106 1.79 3.71 -8.34
CA VAL A 106 0.89 4.62 -7.61
C VAL A 106 0.15 5.54 -8.56
N ILE A 107 -1.02 6.00 -8.13
CA ILE A 107 -1.80 7.00 -8.84
C ILE A 107 -2.51 7.93 -7.83
N PRO A 108 -2.61 9.25 -8.08
CA PRO A 108 -3.41 10.14 -7.25
C PRO A 108 -4.90 9.78 -7.28
N GLY A 109 -5.60 10.02 -6.17
CA GLY A 109 -7.01 9.65 -6.03
C GLY A 109 -7.96 10.38 -6.99
N ASP A 110 -7.70 11.65 -7.25
CA ASP A 110 -8.47 12.49 -8.18
C ASP A 110 -8.31 12.05 -9.63
N MET A 111 -7.12 11.62 -10.04
CA MET A 111 -6.93 11.03 -11.38
C MET A 111 -7.76 9.76 -11.57
N VAL A 112 -7.92 8.94 -10.53
CA VAL A 112 -8.78 7.75 -10.61
C VAL A 112 -10.24 8.13 -10.76
N VAL A 113 -10.71 9.13 -10.01
CA VAL A 113 -12.10 9.63 -10.13
C VAL A 113 -12.33 10.25 -11.51
N ASN A 114 -11.40 11.05 -12.02
CA ASN A 114 -11.48 11.64 -13.35
C ASN A 114 -11.55 10.56 -14.44
N ALA A 115 -10.69 9.53 -14.34
CA ALA A 115 -10.75 8.38 -15.23
C ALA A 115 -12.10 7.66 -15.16
N MET A 116 -12.65 7.44 -13.95
CA MET A 116 -13.98 6.83 -13.76
C MET A 116 -15.06 7.62 -14.50
N MET A 117 -15.10 8.95 -14.33
CA MET A 117 -16.09 9.82 -14.97
C MET A 117 -15.97 9.77 -16.51
N VAL A 118 -14.75 9.83 -17.04
CA VAL A 118 -14.50 9.73 -18.48
C VAL A 118 -14.93 8.37 -19.02
N PHE A 119 -14.61 7.28 -18.33
CA PHE A 119 -14.97 5.93 -18.76
C PHE A 119 -16.47 5.71 -18.73
N MET A 120 -17.16 6.19 -17.70
CA MET A 120 -18.63 6.14 -17.62
C MET A 120 -19.28 6.91 -18.77
N SER A 121 -18.80 8.12 -19.06
CA SER A 121 -19.32 8.93 -20.17
C SER A 121 -19.04 8.31 -21.54
N ALA A 122 -17.89 7.64 -21.71
CA ALA A 122 -17.53 7.04 -22.99
C ALA A 122 -18.37 5.80 -23.33
N HIS A 123 -18.88 5.09 -22.33
CA HIS A 123 -19.64 3.85 -22.50
C HIS A 123 -21.12 4.02 -22.14
N SER A 124 -21.63 5.25 -22.06
CA SER A 124 -23.03 5.49 -21.70
C SER A 124 -24.03 4.97 -22.74
N GLU A 125 -23.60 4.89 -24.00
CA GLU A 125 -24.41 4.44 -25.14
C GLU A 125 -23.98 3.07 -25.69
N ASP A 126 -22.87 2.52 -25.19
CA ASP A 126 -22.30 1.26 -25.69
C ASP A 126 -22.85 0.06 -24.92
N GLN A 127 -23.57 -0.83 -25.61
CA GLN A 127 -24.28 -1.94 -24.96
C GLN A 127 -23.48 -3.26 -24.88
N GLN A 128 -22.33 -3.39 -25.55
CA GLN A 128 -21.80 -4.75 -25.81
C GLN A 128 -20.40 -5.07 -25.27
N GLU A 129 -19.50 -4.12 -25.07
CA GLU A 129 -18.12 -4.48 -24.72
C GLU A 129 -17.86 -4.48 -23.21
N HIS A 130 -17.47 -5.64 -22.69
CA HIS A 130 -16.87 -5.76 -21.37
C HIS A 130 -15.42 -5.27 -21.46
N ILE A 131 -15.19 -4.01 -21.06
CA ILE A 131 -13.88 -3.37 -21.18
C ILE A 131 -13.22 -3.21 -19.82
N ILE A 132 -11.90 -3.48 -19.80
CA ILE A 132 -11.05 -3.32 -18.64
C ILE A 132 -10.09 -2.15 -18.89
N TYR A 133 -10.08 -1.19 -17.98
CA TYR A 133 -9.15 -0.07 -17.96
C TYR A 133 -8.19 -0.18 -16.78
N HIS A 134 -6.88 -0.09 -17.06
CA HIS A 134 -5.87 0.08 -16.02
C HIS A 134 -5.64 1.58 -15.82
N VAL A 135 -5.73 2.04 -14.57
CA VAL A 135 -5.44 3.42 -14.19
C VAL A 135 -4.18 3.40 -13.33
N THR A 136 -3.04 3.44 -14.02
CA THR A 136 -1.73 3.11 -13.46
C THR A 136 -0.68 4.08 -13.99
N SER A 137 0.41 4.27 -13.27
CA SER A 137 1.52 5.12 -13.73
C SER A 137 2.73 4.34 -14.22
N SER A 138 2.89 3.08 -13.78
CA SER A 138 4.15 2.33 -13.90
C SER A 138 4.76 2.28 -15.31
N LEU A 139 3.97 2.13 -16.37
CA LEU A 139 4.50 2.08 -17.74
C LEU A 139 4.79 3.47 -18.33
N ARG A 140 3.95 4.47 -18.06
CA ARG A 140 3.99 5.78 -18.75
C ARG A 140 4.77 6.85 -18.02
N ASN A 141 4.72 6.83 -16.68
CA ASN A 141 5.42 7.74 -15.80
C ASN A 141 5.87 6.96 -14.55
N PRO A 142 6.90 6.10 -14.67
CA PRO A 142 7.34 5.25 -13.57
C PRO A 142 7.79 6.06 -12.36
N ALA A 143 7.35 5.67 -11.17
CA ALA A 143 7.82 6.21 -9.90
C ALA A 143 8.75 5.20 -9.21
N PRO A 144 10.08 5.39 -9.22
CA PRO A 144 10.99 4.54 -8.45
C PRO A 144 10.78 4.71 -6.93
N TYR A 145 10.98 3.64 -6.16
CA TYR A 145 11.00 3.71 -4.69
C TYR A 145 12.06 4.69 -4.16
N ALA A 146 13.16 4.89 -4.90
CA ALA A 146 14.18 5.90 -4.61
C ALA A 146 13.58 7.30 -4.47
N VAL A 147 12.69 7.70 -5.39
CA VAL A 147 12.05 9.03 -5.36
C VAL A 147 11.26 9.20 -4.06
N LEU A 148 10.35 8.27 -3.75
CA LEU A 148 9.59 8.31 -2.50
C LEU A 148 10.49 8.34 -1.25
N SER A 149 11.56 7.54 -1.23
CA SER A 149 12.51 7.48 -0.12
C SER A 149 13.25 8.80 0.07
N ASP A 150 13.74 9.38 -1.02
CA ASP A 150 14.56 10.59 -0.98
C ASP A 150 13.68 11.82 -0.74
N SER A 151 12.52 11.94 -1.39
CA SER A 151 11.53 12.98 -1.09
C SER A 151 11.11 12.92 0.38
N GLY A 152 10.88 11.72 0.93
CA GLY A 152 10.55 11.55 2.34
C GLY A 152 11.68 11.90 3.29
N HIS A 153 12.91 11.48 3.00
CA HIS A 153 14.06 11.83 3.83
C HIS A 153 14.30 13.35 3.83
N ARG A 154 14.25 14.00 2.65
CA ARG A 154 14.35 15.47 2.54
C ARG A 154 13.24 16.15 3.31
N TYR A 155 11.99 15.74 3.11
CA TYR A 155 10.84 16.35 3.80
C TYR A 155 11.01 16.33 5.32
N PHE A 156 11.39 15.19 5.91
CA PHE A 156 11.58 15.07 7.36
C PHE A 156 12.87 15.69 7.88
N PHE A 157 13.86 15.93 7.00
CA PHE A 157 15.04 16.70 7.34
C PHE A 157 14.69 18.19 7.43
N ASP A 158 13.95 18.69 6.44
CA ASP A 158 13.50 20.09 6.37
C ASP A 158 12.36 20.38 7.39
N ASN A 159 11.57 19.36 7.73
CA ASN A 159 10.47 19.43 8.69
C ASN A 159 10.62 18.32 9.76
N PRO A 160 11.54 18.48 10.72
CA PRO A 160 11.79 17.46 11.75
C PRO A 160 10.53 17.12 12.56
N PRO A 161 10.13 15.85 12.64
CA PRO A 161 8.90 15.46 13.33
C PRO A 161 9.01 15.65 14.85
N CYS A 162 8.15 16.50 15.42
CA CYS A 162 8.00 16.67 16.86
C CYS A 162 7.27 15.46 17.46
N THR A 163 8.03 14.51 18.02
CA THR A 163 7.44 13.26 18.56
C THR A 163 7.79 13.03 20.04
N GLY A 164 8.67 13.84 20.63
CA GLY A 164 8.95 13.78 22.07
C GLY A 164 7.77 14.27 22.91
N ARG A 165 7.57 13.68 24.11
CA ARG A 165 6.55 14.14 25.09
C ARG A 165 6.72 15.61 25.50
N ASN A 166 7.91 16.16 25.30
CA ASN A 166 8.30 17.53 25.65
C ASN A 166 8.55 18.41 24.40
N GLY A 167 8.11 17.98 23.21
CA GLY A 167 8.40 18.70 21.96
C GLY A 167 9.83 18.53 21.45
N GLU A 168 10.63 17.60 22.00
CA GLU A 168 11.97 17.32 21.52
C GLU A 168 11.96 16.77 20.09
N PHE A 169 12.88 17.30 19.28
CA PHE A 169 13.13 16.82 17.93
C PHE A 169 13.80 15.46 17.96
N VAL A 170 13.24 14.50 17.22
CA VAL A 170 13.85 13.18 17.08
C VAL A 170 14.95 13.27 16.02
N GLN A 171 16.17 12.82 16.35
CA GLN A 171 17.24 12.72 15.36
C GLN A 171 16.82 11.75 14.24
N LEU A 172 16.69 12.28 13.02
CA LEU A 172 16.29 11.51 11.86
C LEU A 172 17.40 10.52 11.47
N LYS A 173 17.11 9.22 11.54
CA LYS A 173 18.00 8.17 11.04
C LYS A 173 17.50 7.69 9.70
N LYS A 174 18.41 7.58 8.71
CA LYS A 174 18.08 7.04 7.39
C LYS A 174 17.59 5.59 7.53
N MET A 175 16.48 5.28 6.85
CA MET A 175 15.92 3.94 6.82
C MET A 175 16.83 2.99 6.03
N ARG A 176 16.98 1.74 6.50
CA ARG A 176 17.74 0.71 5.78
C ARG A 176 16.85 -0.02 4.78
N PHE A 177 17.26 -0.09 3.53
CA PHE A 177 16.55 -0.83 2.48
C PHE A 177 17.20 -2.20 2.24
N PHE A 178 16.40 -3.18 1.85
CA PHE A 178 16.84 -4.54 1.55
C PHE A 178 16.26 -4.97 0.22
N SER A 179 17.05 -5.14 -0.83
CA SER A 179 16.54 -5.50 -2.16
C SER A 179 16.05 -6.96 -2.31
N THR A 180 16.27 -7.82 -1.31
CA THR A 180 15.82 -9.21 -1.34
C THR A 180 15.30 -9.70 0.01
N VAL A 181 14.39 -10.67 -0.03
CA VAL A 181 13.80 -11.29 1.17
C VAL A 181 14.86 -12.03 1.98
N GLU A 182 15.83 -12.68 1.35
CA GLU A 182 16.88 -13.45 2.03
C GLU A 182 17.77 -12.54 2.87
N ARG A 183 18.20 -11.39 2.32
CA ARG A 183 19.00 -10.40 3.06
C ARG A 183 18.22 -9.83 4.24
N LEU A 184 16.92 -9.56 4.05
CA LEU A 184 16.06 -9.10 5.14
C LEU A 184 15.89 -10.17 6.22
N ILE A 185 15.64 -11.44 5.85
CA ILE A 185 15.51 -12.55 6.79
C ILE A 185 16.80 -12.78 7.57
N MET A 186 17.95 -12.70 6.91
CA MET A 186 19.26 -12.81 7.57
C MET A 186 19.44 -11.71 8.61
N TYR A 187 19.16 -10.45 8.23
CA TYR A 187 19.18 -9.32 9.17
C TYR A 187 18.19 -9.51 10.33
N MET A 188 16.97 -9.96 10.05
CA MET A 188 15.94 -10.22 11.07
C MET A 188 16.37 -11.33 12.03
N THR A 189 17.06 -12.34 11.51
CA THR A 189 17.59 -13.45 12.29
C THR A 189 18.68 -12.99 13.25
N ILE A 190 19.69 -12.29 12.73
CA ILE A 190 20.83 -11.84 13.52
C ILE A 190 20.40 -10.79 14.56
N LYS A 191 19.63 -9.78 14.14
CA LYS A 191 19.31 -8.63 15.00
C LYS A 191 18.16 -8.87 15.98
N TYR A 192 17.20 -9.72 15.63
CA TYR A 192 15.98 -9.89 16.45
C TYR A 192 15.74 -11.32 16.90
N LYS A 193 15.89 -12.32 16.02
CA LYS A 193 15.60 -13.73 16.38
C LYS A 193 16.63 -14.28 17.38
N LEU A 194 17.93 -14.13 17.13
CA LEU A 194 18.97 -14.63 18.02
C LEU A 194 18.86 -14.02 19.44
N PRO A 195 18.76 -12.69 19.63
CA PRO A 195 18.54 -12.11 20.95
C PRO A 195 17.23 -12.57 21.61
N LEU A 196 16.19 -12.81 20.82
CA LEU A 196 14.91 -13.31 21.35
C LEU A 196 15.02 -14.75 21.88
N GLU A 197 15.77 -15.63 21.20
CA GLU A 197 16.05 -16.98 21.70
C GLU A 197 16.95 -16.95 22.94
N MET A 198 17.94 -16.06 23.00
CA MET A 198 18.75 -15.86 24.21
C MET A 198 17.88 -15.38 25.38
N LEU A 199 16.97 -14.44 25.14
CA LEU A 199 16.00 -13.98 26.13
C LEU A 199 15.04 -15.11 26.56
N HIS A 200 14.70 -16.04 25.66
CA HIS A 200 13.91 -17.21 25.99
C HIS A 200 14.63 -18.12 27.00
N LEU A 201 15.90 -18.42 26.73
CA LEU A 201 16.73 -19.23 27.62
C LEU A 201 16.92 -18.56 28.99
N ALA A 202 17.25 -17.27 29.01
CA ALA A 202 17.36 -16.50 30.25
C ALA A 202 16.04 -16.49 31.04
N ASN A 203 14.91 -16.39 30.34
CA ASN A 203 13.59 -16.45 30.98
C ASN A 203 13.32 -17.82 31.62
N ILE A 204 13.74 -18.92 31.00
CA ILE A 204 13.61 -20.27 31.59
C ILE A 204 14.53 -20.40 32.80
N LEU A 205 15.78 -19.98 32.67
CA LEU A 205 16.80 -20.08 33.72
C LEU A 205 16.43 -19.26 34.97
N LEU A 206 15.74 -18.13 34.78
CA LEU A 206 15.31 -17.23 35.86
C LEU A 206 13.83 -17.42 36.21
N TRP A 207 13.30 -18.65 36.11
CA TRP A 207 11.94 -19.02 36.54
C TRP A 207 10.82 -18.07 36.05
N GLY A 208 10.94 -17.55 34.83
CA GLY A 208 9.87 -16.76 34.21
C GLY A 208 9.91 -15.25 34.50
N VAL A 209 10.96 -14.73 35.13
CA VAL A 209 11.09 -13.28 35.45
C VAL A 209 10.92 -12.39 34.21
N PHE A 210 11.37 -12.83 33.04
CA PHE A 210 11.28 -12.07 31.77
C PHE A 210 10.09 -12.47 30.89
N SER A 211 9.14 -13.25 31.41
CA SER A 211 8.11 -13.91 30.60
C SER A 211 7.25 -12.91 29.84
N ARG A 212 6.88 -11.81 30.49
CA ARG A 212 6.15 -10.70 29.87
C ARG A 212 6.93 -10.07 28.71
N HIS A 213 8.19 -9.71 28.94
CA HIS A 213 9.03 -9.05 27.94
C HIS A 213 9.30 -9.97 26.74
N TYR A 214 9.65 -11.23 27.00
CA TYR A 214 9.80 -12.26 25.97
C TYR A 214 8.54 -12.43 25.13
N ASN A 215 7.37 -12.56 25.77
CA ASN A 215 6.11 -12.76 25.06
C ASN A 215 5.71 -11.53 24.21
N GLU A 216 6.00 -10.31 24.68
CA GLU A 216 5.81 -9.09 23.90
C GLU A 216 6.75 -9.01 22.69
N ALA A 217 8.06 -9.25 22.90
CA ALA A 217 9.05 -9.25 21.82
C ALA A 217 8.76 -10.32 20.77
N ARG A 218 8.42 -11.54 21.20
CA ARG A 218 8.03 -12.65 20.32
C ARG A 218 6.79 -12.34 19.49
N ARG A 219 5.78 -11.68 20.09
CA ARG A 219 4.58 -11.24 19.37
C ARG A 219 4.92 -10.20 18.30
N LYS A 220 5.73 -9.20 18.64
CA LYS A 220 6.20 -8.17 17.70
C LYS A 220 6.99 -8.78 16.55
N TYR A 221 7.96 -9.66 16.84
CA TYR A 221 8.75 -10.35 15.84
C TYR A 221 7.87 -11.15 14.86
N ARG A 222 6.97 -11.99 15.39
CA ARG A 222 6.05 -12.79 14.56
C ARG A 222 5.17 -11.91 13.68
N PHE A 223 4.66 -10.82 14.23
CA PHE A 223 3.84 -9.87 13.48
C PHE A 223 4.62 -9.22 12.32
N VAL A 224 5.86 -8.78 12.57
CA VAL A 224 6.72 -8.21 11.51
C VAL A 224 7.03 -9.23 10.43
N MET A 225 7.35 -10.47 10.80
CA MET A 225 7.60 -11.54 9.82
C MET A 225 6.37 -11.83 8.93
N GLN A 226 5.16 -11.81 9.51
CA GLN A 226 3.92 -11.95 8.76
C GLN A 226 3.68 -10.79 7.78
N LEU A 227 4.02 -9.56 8.17
CA LEU A 227 3.94 -8.40 7.26
C LEU A 227 4.94 -8.52 6.11
N ILE A 228 6.17 -8.97 6.39
CA ILE A 228 7.18 -9.21 5.35
C ILE A 228 6.66 -10.23 4.34
N GLU A 229 6.14 -11.37 4.80
CA GLU A 229 5.59 -12.41 3.91
C GLU A 229 4.40 -11.91 3.09
N LEU A 230 3.53 -11.09 3.69
CA LEU A 230 2.34 -10.56 3.02
C LEU A 230 2.68 -9.52 1.94
N TYR A 231 3.67 -8.66 2.20
CA TYR A 231 3.99 -7.53 1.33
C TYR A 231 5.17 -7.76 0.39
N ALA A 232 6.01 -8.77 0.63
CA ALA A 232 7.14 -9.10 -0.25
C ALA A 232 6.77 -9.25 -1.73
N PRO A 233 5.66 -9.93 -2.11
CA PRO A 233 5.29 -10.06 -3.52
C PRO A 233 4.98 -8.72 -4.20
N TYR A 234 4.59 -7.71 -3.43
CA TYR A 234 4.27 -6.37 -3.94
C TYR A 234 5.49 -5.45 -3.94
N ALA A 235 6.24 -5.45 -2.84
CA ALA A 235 7.43 -4.60 -2.69
C ALA A 235 8.58 -4.97 -3.64
N LEU A 236 8.61 -6.23 -4.11
CA LEU A 236 9.63 -6.75 -5.04
C LEU A 236 9.07 -7.07 -6.43
N PHE A 237 7.87 -6.58 -6.75
CA PHE A 237 7.29 -6.76 -8.07
C PHE A 237 8.09 -5.95 -9.10
N LYS A 238 8.53 -6.61 -10.17
CA LYS A 238 9.37 -6.00 -11.22
C LYS A 238 8.59 -5.58 -12.48
N GLY A 239 7.32 -5.95 -12.55
CA GLY A 239 6.49 -5.67 -13.73
C GLY A 239 5.96 -4.24 -13.74
N CYS A 240 5.49 -3.83 -14.91
CA CYS A 240 4.66 -2.65 -15.09
C CYS A 240 3.29 -3.09 -15.62
N PHE A 241 2.27 -2.24 -15.44
CA PHE A 241 0.93 -2.49 -15.95
C PHE A 241 0.68 -1.62 -17.18
N ASP A 242 0.20 -2.25 -18.25
CA ASP A 242 -0.15 -1.58 -19.49
C ASP A 242 -1.49 -0.85 -19.37
N ASP A 243 -1.50 0.43 -19.75
CA ASP A 243 -2.66 1.32 -19.71
C ASP A 243 -3.14 1.70 -21.13
N MET A 244 -2.76 0.93 -22.15
CA MET A 244 -3.06 1.21 -23.55
C MET A 244 -4.56 1.48 -23.82
N ASN A 245 -5.47 0.77 -23.17
CA ASN A 245 -6.92 1.01 -23.32
C ASN A 245 -7.30 2.42 -22.83
N SER A 246 -6.85 2.79 -21.63
CA SER A 246 -7.10 4.09 -21.01
C SER A 246 -6.53 5.20 -21.88
N GLN A 247 -5.33 4.98 -22.42
CA GLN A 247 -4.68 5.91 -23.32
C GLN A 247 -5.43 6.09 -24.65
N LYS A 248 -5.88 5.00 -25.28
CA LYS A 248 -6.63 5.06 -26.54
C LYS A 248 -7.89 5.91 -26.37
N LEU A 249 -8.65 5.66 -25.30
CA LEU A 249 -9.86 6.42 -25.01
C LEU A 249 -9.55 7.90 -24.75
N ARG A 250 -8.52 8.20 -23.95
CA ARG A 250 -8.09 9.58 -23.69
C ARG A 250 -7.68 10.32 -24.97
N MET A 251 -6.94 9.67 -25.88
CA MET A 251 -6.58 10.25 -27.17
C MET A 251 -7.81 10.51 -28.05
N ALA A 252 -8.81 9.62 -28.03
CA ALA A 252 -10.04 9.81 -28.77
C ALA A 252 -10.84 11.02 -28.24
N MET A 253 -10.99 11.13 -26.92
CA MET A 253 -11.67 12.26 -26.27
C MET A 253 -11.02 13.61 -26.63
N ASN A 254 -9.68 13.68 -26.59
CA ASN A 254 -8.92 14.89 -26.93
C ASN A 254 -9.10 15.33 -28.39
N LYS A 255 -9.48 14.43 -29.30
CA LYS A 255 -9.75 14.77 -30.71
C LYS A 255 -11.18 15.29 -30.94
N HIS A 256 -12.13 14.86 -30.12
CA HIS A 256 -13.57 15.08 -30.36
C HIS A 256 -14.20 16.17 -29.49
N GLN A 257 -13.57 16.57 -28.37
CA GLN A 257 -14.15 17.55 -27.44
C GLN A 257 -13.50 18.94 -27.50
N ASN A 258 -14.29 19.98 -27.20
CA ASN A 258 -13.79 21.31 -26.87
C ASN A 258 -12.76 21.20 -25.74
N ILE A 259 -11.64 21.91 -25.88
CA ILE A 259 -10.46 21.91 -24.98
C ILE A 259 -10.84 21.97 -23.48
N ASN A 260 -11.96 22.63 -23.14
CA ASN A 260 -12.41 22.83 -21.76
C ASN A 260 -12.87 21.55 -21.03
N VAL A 261 -13.47 20.55 -21.69
CA VAL A 261 -13.94 19.32 -21.02
C VAL A 261 -12.79 18.33 -20.81
N ALA A 262 -11.90 18.22 -21.80
CA ALA A 262 -10.67 17.43 -21.70
C ALA A 262 -9.75 17.92 -20.56
N TYR A 263 -9.73 19.23 -20.30
CA TYR A 263 -8.98 19.82 -19.19
C TYR A 263 -9.63 19.57 -17.82
N CYS A 264 -10.95 19.36 -17.78
CA CYS A 264 -11.71 19.24 -16.53
C CYS A 264 -11.55 17.85 -15.87
N PHE A 265 -11.31 16.80 -16.66
CA PHE A 265 -11.15 15.43 -16.16
C PHE A 265 -9.83 14.81 -16.64
N ASP A 266 -8.72 15.55 -16.53
CA ASP A 266 -7.42 14.99 -16.86
C ASP A 266 -7.00 13.92 -15.84
N PHE A 267 -6.47 12.82 -16.36
CA PHE A 267 -5.94 11.69 -15.61
C PHE A 267 -4.64 11.15 -16.22
N ASP A 268 -3.93 11.93 -17.06
CA ASP A 268 -2.64 11.51 -17.62
C ASP A 268 -1.55 11.53 -16.52
N PRO A 269 -1.01 10.36 -16.12
CA PRO A 269 0.02 10.32 -15.09
C PRO A 269 1.30 11.04 -15.52
N LYS A 270 1.52 11.30 -16.82
CA LYS A 270 2.69 12.07 -17.31
C LYS A 270 2.71 13.53 -16.85
N SER A 271 1.59 14.06 -16.37
CA SER A 271 1.54 15.40 -15.79
C SER A 271 2.16 15.48 -14.38
N LEU A 272 2.49 14.33 -13.76
CA LEU A 272 3.05 14.26 -12.42
C LEU A 272 4.56 14.40 -12.42
N ASP A 273 5.06 15.34 -11.65
CA ASP A 273 6.40 15.28 -11.09
C ASP A 273 6.33 14.47 -9.78
N TRP A 274 6.90 13.27 -9.76
CA TRP A 274 6.84 12.40 -8.60
C TRP A 274 7.56 12.97 -7.38
N ASP A 275 8.66 13.70 -7.59
CA ASP A 275 9.44 14.25 -6.48
C ASP A 275 8.66 15.37 -5.78
N ASP A 276 8.12 16.31 -6.57
CA ASP A 276 7.27 17.38 -6.05
C ASP A 276 5.97 16.82 -5.47
N TYR A 277 5.33 15.86 -6.15
CA TYR A 277 4.11 15.23 -5.64
C TYR A 277 4.33 14.56 -4.28
N PHE A 278 5.41 13.78 -4.10
CA PHE A 278 5.67 13.17 -2.80
C PHE A 278 6.05 14.19 -1.74
N TYR A 279 6.96 15.12 -2.05
CA TYR A 279 7.51 16.10 -1.10
C TYR A 279 6.47 17.15 -0.69
N SER A 280 5.82 17.78 -1.67
CA SER A 280 4.97 18.97 -1.47
C SER A 280 3.50 18.62 -1.22
N VAL A 281 3.03 17.45 -1.68
CA VAL A 281 1.61 17.10 -1.66
C VAL A 281 1.32 15.91 -0.74
N HIS A 282 1.84 14.73 -1.09
CA HIS A 282 1.42 13.48 -0.47
C HIS A 282 1.88 13.35 0.99
N ILE A 283 3.16 13.55 1.27
CA ILE A 283 3.72 13.42 2.63
C ILE A 283 3.09 14.43 3.60
N PRO A 284 3.00 15.74 3.27
CA PRO A 284 2.28 16.70 4.09
C PRO A 284 0.82 16.33 4.33
N GLY A 285 0.12 15.85 3.29
CA GLY A 285 -1.27 15.42 3.38
C GLY A 285 -1.47 14.28 4.38
N VAL A 286 -0.63 13.25 4.30
CA VAL A 286 -0.61 12.12 5.24
C VAL A 286 -0.35 12.58 6.67
N LEU A 287 0.59 13.52 6.88
CA LEU A 287 0.92 14.02 8.21
C LEU A 287 -0.18 14.89 8.82
N LYS A 288 -0.86 15.71 8.03
CA LYS A 288 -2.03 16.50 8.49
C LYS A 288 -3.10 15.58 9.08
N LEU A 289 -3.45 14.50 8.37
CA LEU A 289 -4.42 13.51 8.86
C LEU A 289 -3.94 12.76 10.08
N TRP A 290 -2.64 12.51 10.18
CA TRP A 290 -2.06 11.88 11.36
C TRP A 290 -2.13 12.81 12.58
N MET A 291 -1.81 14.09 12.45
CA MET A 291 -1.81 15.06 13.57
C MET A 291 -3.21 15.34 14.13
N ILE A 292 -4.26 15.14 13.32
CA ILE A 292 -5.66 15.34 13.72
C ILE A 292 -6.21 14.16 14.56
N LYS A 293 -5.48 13.03 14.66
CA LYS A 293 -5.89 11.81 15.40
C LYS A 293 -5.00 11.50 16.60
#